data_AF-A0Z621-F1
#
_entry.id   AF-A0Z621-F1
#
_cell.length_a   1.000
_cell.length_b   1.000
_cell.length_c   1.000
_cell.angle_alpha   90.00
_cell.angle_beta   90.00
_cell.angle_gamma   90.00
#
_symmetry.space_group_name_H-M   'P 1'
#
loop_
_entity.id
_entity.type
_entity.pdbx_description
1 polymer ?
#
loop_
_entity_poly.entity_id
_entity_poly.type
_entity_poly.pdbx_seq_one_letter_code
_entity_poly.pdbx_strand_id
1 'polypeptide(L)'
;MSTSRLSSLQCKIPKSLIAALGLIVLTGCAAQQQPPRDVSEVSSVDTVLLFGPSTSDASEEGVKITYAQASMGFDSGCNPNQTFSDDLNDCAKLPSEVKTLALDHCASFGLKAMFVGNTTNWLQQTVSNFTCE
;
A
#
# COMPACT_ATOMS: atom_id res chain seq x y z
N MET A 1 35.97 -21.11 45.94
CA MET A 1 34.87 -21.30 46.91
C MET A 1 34.57 -19.95 47.55
N SER A 2 33.46 -19.30 47.20
CA SER A 2 32.80 -18.31 48.06
C SER A 2 31.40 -18.05 47.50
N THR A 3 30.41 -18.50 48.23
CA THR A 3 28.97 -18.41 47.94
C THR A 3 28.48 -17.02 48.36
N SER A 4 27.93 -16.26 47.41
CA SER A 4 27.23 -15.00 47.72
C SER A 4 25.73 -15.27 47.81
N ARG A 5 25.16 -14.89 48.96
CA ARG A 5 23.84 -15.26 49.46
C ARG A 5 22.73 -14.51 48.71
N LEU A 6 21.73 -15.25 48.21
CA LEU A 6 20.42 -14.69 47.84
C LEU A 6 19.70 -14.25 49.11
N SER A 7 19.34 -12.97 49.20
CA SER A 7 18.39 -12.46 50.18
C SER A 7 17.01 -12.34 49.54
N SER A 8 16.04 -13.00 50.16
CA SER A 8 14.65 -13.05 49.76
C SER A 8 13.95 -11.70 49.86
N LEU A 9 13.42 -11.20 48.73
CA LEU A 9 12.37 -10.19 48.70
C LEU A 9 11.12 -10.84 48.08
N GLN A 10 10.32 -11.48 48.94
CA GLN A 10 8.98 -11.95 48.56
C GLN A 10 8.04 -10.74 48.50
N CYS A 11 7.92 -10.13 47.33
CA CYS A 11 6.82 -9.22 47.04
C CYS A 11 5.57 -10.07 46.75
N LYS A 12 4.66 -10.16 47.72
CA LYS A 12 3.37 -10.84 47.58
C LYS A 12 2.50 -10.06 46.59
N ILE A 13 2.46 -10.51 45.33
CA ILE A 13 1.55 -9.96 44.32
C ILE A 13 0.13 -10.49 44.61
N PRO A 14 -0.86 -9.64 44.93
CA PRO A 14 -2.23 -10.08 45.16
C PRO A 14 -2.84 -10.63 43.86
N LYS A 15 -3.45 -11.82 43.95
CA LYS A 15 -4.06 -12.57 42.83
C LYS A 15 -5.17 -11.83 42.06
N SER A 16 -5.66 -10.70 42.58
CA SER A 16 -6.69 -9.88 41.93
C SER A 16 -6.16 -8.91 40.87
N LEU A 17 -4.84 -8.77 40.68
CA LEU A 17 -4.26 -7.84 39.70
C LEU A 17 -3.90 -8.49 38.35
N ILE A 18 -4.05 -9.82 38.24
CA ILE A 18 -3.70 -10.58 37.01
C ILE A 18 -4.90 -10.65 36.05
N ALA A 19 -6.13 -10.46 36.53
CA ALA A 19 -7.34 -10.56 35.70
C ALA A 19 -7.68 -9.29 34.90
N ALA A 20 -7.02 -8.15 35.16
CA ALA A 20 -7.32 -6.88 34.51
C ALA A 20 -6.41 -6.52 33.31
N LEU A 21 -5.32 -7.26 33.10
CA LEU A 21 -4.38 -7.00 31.98
C LEU A 21 -4.61 -7.88 30.73
N GLY A 22 -5.67 -8.69 30.70
CA GLY A 22 -5.87 -9.71 29.67
C GLY A 22 -6.72 -9.30 28.45
N LEU A 23 -7.22 -8.06 28.35
CA LEU A 23 -8.29 -7.70 27.42
C LEU A 23 -7.97 -6.62 26.38
N ILE A 24 -6.70 -6.22 26.21
CA ILE A 24 -6.34 -5.11 25.29
C ILE A 24 -5.64 -5.57 23.99
N VAL A 25 -5.36 -6.86 23.78
CA VAL A 25 -4.45 -7.28 22.68
C VAL A 25 -5.13 -8.08 21.56
N LEU A 26 -6.37 -7.77 21.19
CA LEU A 26 -7.04 -8.43 20.05
C LEU A 26 -7.58 -7.50 18.96
N THR A 27 -7.32 -6.19 19.00
CA THR A 27 -7.40 -5.37 17.78
C THR A 27 -6.08 -5.48 17.01
N GLY A 28 -5.70 -6.71 16.65
CA GLY A 28 -4.64 -6.97 15.70
C GLY A 28 -5.10 -6.46 14.34
N CYS A 29 -4.38 -5.46 13.84
CA CYS A 29 -4.66 -4.67 12.67
C CYS A 29 -5.10 -5.53 11.48
N ALA A 30 -6.34 -5.37 11.02
CA ALA A 30 -6.63 -5.62 9.61
C ALA A 30 -5.68 -4.70 8.84
N ALA A 31 -4.78 -5.26 8.03
CA ALA A 31 -3.97 -4.48 7.11
C ALA A 31 -4.92 -3.52 6.39
N GLN A 32 -4.72 -2.22 6.60
CA GLN A 32 -5.60 -1.17 6.08
C GLN A 32 -5.33 -1.01 4.58
N GLN A 33 -5.60 -2.06 3.79
CA GLN A 33 -5.60 -1.94 2.33
C GLN A 33 -6.59 -0.84 1.97
N GLN A 34 -6.07 0.22 1.35
CA GLN A 34 -6.92 1.31 0.94
C GLN A 34 -7.81 0.82 -0.19
N PRO A 35 -9.09 1.20 -0.22
CA PRO A 35 -9.98 0.79 -1.29
C PRO A 35 -9.44 1.28 -2.64
N PRO A 36 -9.73 0.58 -3.75
CA PRO A 36 -9.41 1.06 -5.08
C PRO A 36 -9.90 2.50 -5.26
N ARG A 37 -9.08 3.34 -5.89
CA ARG A 37 -9.37 4.77 -6.08
C ARG A 37 -9.71 5.04 -7.53
N ASP A 38 -10.59 6.00 -7.76
CA ASP A 38 -10.82 6.50 -9.11
C ASP A 38 -9.51 7.04 -9.70
N VAL A 39 -9.11 6.53 -10.87
CA VAL A 39 -7.88 6.98 -11.56
C VAL A 39 -7.89 8.48 -11.78
N SER A 40 -9.05 9.07 -12.08
CA SER A 40 -9.18 10.51 -12.33
C SER A 40 -8.81 11.34 -11.10
N GLU A 41 -9.03 10.84 -9.89
CA GLU A 41 -8.74 11.51 -8.61
C GLU A 41 -7.26 11.40 -8.19
N VAL A 42 -6.51 10.43 -8.72
CA VAL A 42 -5.09 10.23 -8.37
C VAL A 42 -4.21 11.34 -8.95
N SER A 43 -3.41 12.02 -8.14
CA SER A 43 -2.56 13.12 -8.60
C SER A 43 -1.46 12.67 -9.58
N SER A 44 -1.16 13.55 -10.55
CA SER A 44 0.00 13.47 -11.46
C SER A 44 1.00 14.59 -11.23
N VAL A 45 0.84 15.38 -10.17
CA VAL A 45 1.69 16.54 -9.90
C VAL A 45 3.09 16.06 -9.49
N ASP A 46 4.14 16.68 -10.02
CA ASP A 46 5.54 16.34 -9.74
C ASP A 46 5.91 14.89 -10.05
N THR A 47 5.29 14.30 -11.08
CA THR A 47 5.67 13.00 -11.64
C THR A 47 6.31 13.17 -13.01
N VAL A 48 7.37 12.42 -13.29
CA VAL A 48 8.04 12.36 -14.58
C VAL A 48 8.29 10.90 -14.94
N LEU A 49 7.95 10.51 -16.17
CA LEU A 49 8.32 9.21 -16.72
C LEU A 49 9.79 9.21 -17.14
N LEU A 50 10.52 8.20 -16.71
CA LEU A 50 11.90 7.92 -17.14
C LEU A 50 11.91 6.99 -18.36
N PHE A 51 10.98 6.04 -18.39
CA PHE A 51 10.75 5.14 -19.51
C PHE A 51 9.25 5.08 -19.81
N GLY A 52 8.92 5.06 -21.10
CA GLY A 52 7.54 5.04 -21.56
C GLY A 52 6.76 3.83 -21.00
N PRO A 53 5.46 4.00 -20.73
CA PRO A 53 4.64 2.93 -20.19
C PRO A 53 4.38 1.82 -21.21
N SER A 54 4.27 0.59 -20.73
CA SER A 54 3.80 -0.55 -21.51
C SER A 54 2.63 -1.24 -20.82
N THR A 55 1.67 -1.70 -21.60
CA THR A 55 0.46 -2.37 -21.11
C THR A 55 0.61 -3.89 -21.17
N SER A 56 0.13 -4.59 -20.16
CA SER A 56 0.05 -6.05 -20.10
C SER A 56 -1.24 -6.48 -19.40
N ASP A 57 -1.62 -7.75 -19.54
CA ASP A 57 -2.83 -8.33 -18.93
C ASP A 57 -4.09 -7.48 -19.17
N ALA A 58 -4.21 -6.91 -20.38
CA ALA A 58 -5.32 -6.04 -20.76
C ALA A 58 -6.56 -6.90 -21.09
N SER A 59 -7.64 -6.69 -20.36
CA SER A 59 -8.93 -7.37 -20.54
C SER A 59 -10.09 -6.44 -20.15
N GLU A 60 -11.33 -6.89 -20.29
CA GLU A 60 -12.51 -6.10 -19.87
C GLU A 60 -12.49 -5.79 -18.37
N GLU A 61 -11.91 -6.69 -17.57
CA GLU A 61 -11.83 -6.57 -16.12
C GLU A 61 -10.75 -5.59 -15.64
N GLY A 62 -9.75 -5.26 -16.47
CA GLY A 62 -8.66 -4.40 -16.06
C GLY A 62 -7.44 -4.38 -16.99
N VAL A 63 -6.39 -3.69 -16.54
CA VAL A 63 -5.10 -3.59 -17.25
C VAL A 63 -3.96 -3.39 -16.25
N LYS A 64 -2.79 -3.90 -16.58
CA LYS A 64 -1.54 -3.58 -15.88
C LYS A 64 -0.68 -2.68 -16.74
N ILE A 65 -0.11 -1.64 -16.13
CA ILE A 65 0.75 -0.68 -16.83
C ILE A 65 2.11 -0.67 -16.14
N THR A 66 3.14 -1.09 -16.85
CA THR A 66 4.53 -1.11 -16.37
C THR A 66 5.26 0.13 -16.86
N TYR A 67 5.95 0.83 -15.97
CA TYR A 67 6.70 2.04 -16.31
C TYR A 67 7.79 2.33 -15.27
N ALA A 68 8.66 3.27 -15.58
CA ALA A 68 9.60 3.82 -14.60
C ALA A 68 9.32 5.31 -14.43
N GLN A 69 9.19 5.77 -13.18
CA GLN A 69 8.96 7.18 -12.88
C GLN A 69 9.95 7.72 -11.85
N ALA A 70 10.15 9.02 -11.90
CA ALA A 70 10.57 9.82 -10.76
C ALA A 70 9.35 10.61 -10.26
N SER A 71 9.09 10.61 -8.96
CA SER A 71 8.01 11.40 -8.36
C SER A 71 8.42 12.00 -7.03
N MET A 72 7.97 13.22 -6.76
CA MET A 72 8.14 13.85 -5.45
C MET A 72 6.87 13.75 -4.61
N GLY A 73 6.99 13.16 -3.42
CA GLY A 73 5.90 12.99 -2.47
C GLY A 73 4.88 11.93 -2.87
N PHE A 74 3.76 11.90 -2.15
CA PHE A 74 2.66 10.96 -2.30
C PHE A 74 1.38 11.66 -2.73
N ASP A 75 0.43 10.88 -3.22
CA ASP A 75 -0.90 11.40 -3.51
C ASP A 75 -1.61 11.89 -2.24
N SER A 76 -2.37 12.99 -2.35
CA SER A 76 -3.08 13.56 -1.21
C SER A 76 -4.22 12.65 -0.77
N GLY A 77 -4.40 12.48 0.55
CA GLY A 77 -5.45 11.61 1.10
C GLY A 77 -5.03 10.16 1.30
N CYS A 78 -3.74 9.85 1.12
CA CYS A 78 -3.19 8.52 1.34
C CYS A 78 -2.26 8.47 2.56
N ASN A 79 -2.18 7.31 3.25
CA ASN A 79 -1.31 7.15 4.41
C ASN A 79 0.12 6.76 3.95
N PRO A 80 1.11 7.67 4.03
CA PRO A 80 2.45 7.42 3.49
C PRO A 80 3.20 6.30 4.22
N ASN A 81 2.75 5.90 5.41
CA ASN A 81 3.34 4.79 6.14
C ASN A 81 3.14 3.45 5.44
N GLN A 82 2.16 3.35 4.52
CA GLN A 82 1.90 2.15 3.71
C GLN A 82 2.74 2.09 2.43
N THR A 83 3.29 3.21 1.97
CA THR A 83 4.18 3.24 0.79
C THR A 83 5.45 2.41 0.98
N PHE A 84 5.92 2.29 2.22
CA PHE A 84 7.11 1.49 2.54
C PHE A 84 6.79 0.01 2.78
N SER A 85 5.53 -0.41 2.63
CA SER A 85 5.15 -1.81 2.66
C SER A 85 5.48 -2.44 1.32
N ASP A 86 6.05 -3.65 1.36
CA ASP A 86 6.34 -4.44 0.16
C ASP A 86 5.06 -4.90 -0.57
N ASP A 87 3.88 -4.76 0.07
CA ASP A 87 2.67 -5.47 -0.34
C ASP A 87 1.77 -4.72 -1.33
N LEU A 88 1.95 -3.40 -1.56
CA LEU A 88 1.40 -2.57 -2.66
C LEU A 88 1.57 -1.08 -2.28
N ASN A 89 2.12 -0.25 -3.17
CA ASN A 89 2.26 1.19 -2.90
C ASN A 89 1.07 1.98 -3.45
N ASP A 90 -0.05 1.92 -2.73
CA ASP A 90 -1.32 2.55 -3.11
C ASP A 90 -1.26 4.08 -3.09
N CYS A 91 -0.28 4.68 -2.42
CA CYS A 91 -0.14 6.14 -2.30
C CYS A 91 0.71 6.78 -3.39
N ALA A 92 1.18 6.00 -4.35
CA ALA A 92 1.93 6.55 -5.46
C ALA A 92 1.05 7.48 -6.31
N LYS A 93 1.67 8.58 -6.74
CA LYS A 93 1.13 9.42 -7.81
C LYS A 93 1.28 8.69 -9.15
N LEU A 94 0.37 8.94 -10.07
CA LEU A 94 0.37 8.34 -11.40
C LEU A 94 0.79 9.37 -12.45
N PRO A 95 1.76 9.09 -13.33
CA PRO A 95 2.09 9.95 -14.45
C PRO A 95 0.88 10.12 -15.37
N SER A 96 0.77 11.28 -15.99
CA SER A 96 -0.36 11.63 -16.87
C SER A 96 -0.62 10.58 -17.93
N GLU A 97 0.44 10.07 -18.56
CA GLU A 97 0.39 9.11 -19.64
C GLU A 97 -0.11 7.74 -19.17
N VAL A 98 0.24 7.35 -17.94
CA VAL A 98 -0.26 6.11 -17.31
C VAL A 98 -1.75 6.25 -17.00
N LYS A 99 -2.18 7.40 -16.46
CA LYS A 99 -3.60 7.68 -16.23
C LYS A 99 -4.40 7.60 -17.52
N THR A 100 -3.92 8.26 -18.58
CA THR A 100 -4.58 8.27 -19.88
C THR A 100 -4.74 6.84 -20.41
N LEU A 101 -3.68 6.02 -20.36
CA LEU A 101 -3.76 4.63 -20.82
C LEU A 101 -4.79 3.80 -20.04
N ALA A 102 -4.86 3.95 -18.71
CA ALA A 102 -5.83 3.24 -17.89
C ALA A 102 -7.27 3.71 -18.18
N LEU A 103 -7.48 5.02 -18.30
CA LEU A 103 -8.78 5.61 -18.61
C LEU A 103 -9.26 5.19 -20.00
N ASP A 104 -8.41 5.28 -21.02
CA ASP A 104 -8.74 4.91 -22.40
C ASP A 104 -9.07 3.42 -22.51
N HIS A 105 -8.33 2.57 -21.80
CA HIS A 105 -8.58 1.13 -21.77
C HIS A 105 -9.97 0.80 -21.21
N CYS A 106 -10.29 1.25 -20.00
CA CYS A 106 -11.61 0.97 -19.41
C CYS A 106 -12.75 1.67 -20.17
N ALA A 107 -12.53 2.88 -20.68
CA ALA A 107 -13.51 3.59 -21.49
C ALA A 107 -13.86 2.84 -22.79
N SER A 108 -12.93 2.05 -23.34
CA SER A 108 -13.21 1.21 -24.51
C SER A 108 -14.27 0.13 -24.26
N PHE A 109 -14.49 -0.25 -22.99
CA PHE A 109 -15.55 -1.14 -22.53
C PHE A 109 -16.74 -0.40 -21.92
N GLY A 110 -16.72 0.94 -21.89
CA GLY A 110 -17.74 1.76 -21.23
C GLY A 110 -17.68 1.72 -19.70
N LEU A 111 -16.55 1.28 -19.13
CA LEU A 111 -16.32 1.13 -17.70
C LEU A 111 -15.38 2.23 -17.18
N LYS A 112 -15.34 2.40 -15.86
CA LYS A 112 -14.50 3.37 -15.17
C LYS A 112 -13.19 2.72 -14.71
N ALA A 113 -12.08 3.42 -14.87
CA ALA A 113 -10.80 2.93 -14.40
C ALA A 113 -10.62 3.18 -12.89
N MET A 114 -10.33 2.12 -12.15
CA MET A 114 -10.05 2.12 -10.72
C MET A 114 -8.61 1.69 -10.49
N PHE A 115 -7.83 2.53 -9.80
CA PHE A 115 -6.45 2.26 -9.40
C PHE A 115 -6.44 1.39 -8.14
N VAL A 116 -5.92 0.18 -8.28
CA VAL A 116 -5.84 -0.79 -7.17
C VAL A 116 -4.56 -0.60 -6.37
N GLY A 117 -3.45 -0.31 -7.04
CA GLY A 117 -2.16 -0.11 -6.40
C GLY A 117 -0.97 -0.45 -7.28
N ASN A 118 0.22 -0.20 -6.74
CA ASN A 118 1.48 -0.41 -7.43
C ASN A 118 2.27 -1.58 -6.86
N THR A 119 2.76 -2.45 -7.73
CA THR A 119 3.80 -3.42 -7.40
C THR A 119 5.09 -3.07 -8.15
N THR A 120 6.11 -3.91 -7.99
CA THR A 120 7.40 -3.74 -8.65
C THR A 120 7.78 -5.02 -9.37
N ASN A 121 8.29 -4.91 -10.60
CA ASN A 121 8.78 -6.07 -11.35
C ASN A 121 10.26 -6.36 -11.04
N TRP A 122 10.81 -7.43 -11.63
CA TRP A 122 12.21 -7.83 -11.44
C TRP A 122 13.24 -6.78 -11.91
N LEU A 123 12.85 -5.87 -12.81
CA LEU A 123 13.66 -4.74 -13.30
C LEU A 123 13.54 -3.50 -12.39
N GLN A 124 12.89 -3.62 -11.24
CA GLN A 124 12.60 -2.50 -10.35
C GLN A 124 11.75 -1.40 -11.00
N GLN A 125 10.93 -1.77 -12.00
CA GLN A 125 9.95 -0.88 -12.60
C GLN A 125 8.63 -0.97 -11.83
N THR A 126 7.91 0.14 -11.78
CA THR A 126 6.57 0.21 -11.21
C THR A 126 5.60 -0.51 -12.13
N VAL A 127 4.74 -1.34 -11.55
CA VAL A 127 3.62 -2.01 -12.22
C VAL A 127 2.34 -1.56 -11.54
N SER A 128 1.63 -0.63 -12.16
CA SER A 128 0.31 -0.19 -11.69
C SER A 128 -0.77 -1.16 -12.14
N ASN A 129 -1.60 -1.59 -11.20
CA ASN A 129 -2.75 -2.44 -11.46
C ASN A 129 -4.03 -1.61 -11.47
N PHE A 130 -4.83 -1.79 -12.51
CA PHE A 130 -6.11 -1.12 -12.69
C PHE A 130 -7.22 -2.15 -12.89
N THR A 131 -8.37 -1.93 -12.25
CA THR A 131 -9.62 -2.63 -12.54
C THR A 131 -10.56 -1.71 -13.31
N CYS A 132 -11.44 -2.29 -14.12
CA CYS A 132 -12.52 -1.56 -14.79
C CYS A 132 -13.86 -1.90 -14.12
N GLU A 133 -14.57 -0.88 -13.61
CA GLU A 133 -15.81 -1.01 -12.84
C GLU A 133 -16.92 -0.06 -13.31
#